data_AF-A0A486XSW9-F1
#
_entry.id   AF-A0A486XSW9-F1
#
_cell.length_a   1.000
_cell.length_b   1.000
_cell.length_c   1.000
_cell.angle_alpha   90.00
_cell.angle_beta   90.00
_cell.angle_gamma   90.00
#
_symmetry.space_group_name_H-M   'P 1'
#
loop_
_entity.id
_entity.type
_entity.pdbx_description
1 polymer ?
#
loop_
_entity_poly.entity_id
_entity_poly.type
_entity_poly.pdbx_seq_one_letter_code
_entity_poly.pdbx_strand_id
1 'polypeptide(L)'
;MVINKGFCTKICGDVDLEGMVILVCYDDQIIAEINYEKGIDNMEIEIIPSQEFIFPLQDFLNVLEKAKKLVIQCAKEDELREKE
;
A
#
# COMPACT_ATOMS: atom_id res chain seq x y z
N MET A 1 -5.14 -9.63 -2.00
CA MET A 1 -5.21 -10.09 -3.41
C MET A 1 -3.80 -10.46 -3.85
N VAL A 2 -3.57 -11.62 -4.48
CA VAL A 2 -2.23 -12.04 -4.96
C VAL A 2 -2.04 -11.47 -6.37
N ILE A 3 -0.94 -10.74 -6.58
CA ILE A 3 -0.77 -9.84 -7.72
C ILE A 3 0.27 -10.37 -8.73
N ASN A 4 1.19 -11.21 -8.30
CA ASN A 4 2.14 -12.00 -9.10
C ASN A 4 2.71 -13.10 -8.18
N LYS A 5 3.45 -14.10 -8.68
CA LYS A 5 4.09 -15.10 -7.79
C LYS A 5 4.96 -14.36 -6.75
N GLY A 6 4.51 -14.34 -5.50
CA GLY A 6 5.14 -13.67 -4.35
C GLY A 6 4.48 -12.37 -3.89
N PHE A 7 4.01 -11.49 -4.78
CA PHE A 7 3.49 -10.18 -4.37
C PHE A 7 2.02 -10.19 -3.92
N CYS A 8 1.72 -9.48 -2.83
CA CYS A 8 0.36 -9.11 -2.45
C CYS A 8 0.30 -7.75 -1.75
N THR A 9 -0.91 -7.17 -1.68
CA THR A 9 -1.20 -5.97 -0.89
C THR A 9 -2.14 -6.29 0.27
N LYS A 10 -1.93 -5.64 1.41
CA LYS A 10 -2.79 -5.68 2.60
C LYS A 10 -3.17 -4.26 3.00
N ILE A 11 -4.42 -4.07 3.41
CA ILE A 11 -4.90 -2.79 3.96
C ILE A 11 -4.83 -2.93 5.48
N CYS A 12 -4.16 -2.00 6.14
CA CYS A 12 -4.15 -1.88 7.58
C CYS A 12 -4.76 -0.53 7.95
N GLY A 13 -5.91 -0.54 8.62
CA GLY A 13 -6.37 0.63 9.36
C GLY A 13 -5.65 0.57 10.70
N ASP A 14 -4.62 1.39 10.87
CA ASP A 14 -3.99 1.50 12.17
C ASP A 14 -4.81 2.44 13.04
N VAL A 15 -4.93 2.12 14.33
CA VAL A 15 -5.62 2.97 15.32
C VAL A 15 -4.64 4.01 15.88
N ASP A 16 -3.34 3.76 15.71
CA ASP A 16 -2.25 4.59 16.24
C ASP A 16 -1.56 5.46 15.16
N LEU A 17 -1.71 5.11 13.87
CA LEU A 17 -1.33 5.98 12.73
C LEU A 17 -2.61 6.63 12.22
N GLU A 18 -2.66 7.96 12.12
CA GLU A 18 -3.83 8.71 11.67
C GLU A 18 -4.06 8.50 10.15
N GLY A 19 -4.47 7.30 9.74
CA GLY A 19 -4.80 7.00 8.34
C GLY A 19 -4.71 5.52 7.99
N MET A 20 -5.40 5.11 6.91
CA MET A 20 -5.20 3.76 6.37
C MET A 20 -3.81 3.66 5.72
N VAL A 21 -3.13 2.54 5.94
CA VAL A 21 -1.84 2.22 5.33
C VAL A 21 -2.02 1.02 4.41
N ILE A 22 -1.38 1.06 3.24
CA ILE A 22 -1.30 -0.10 2.34
C ILE A 22 0.07 -0.72 2.47
N LEU A 23 0.11 -1.98 2.92
CA LEU A 23 1.31 -2.78 2.99
C LEU A 23 1.51 -3.53 1.68
N VAL A 24 2.72 -3.46 1.13
CA VAL A 24 3.18 -4.26 0.01
C VAL A 24 4.02 -5.40 0.55
N CYS A 25 3.60 -6.63 0.25
CA CYS A 25 4.26 -7.85 0.69
C CYS A 25 4.85 -8.62 -0.48
N TYR A 26 5.96 -9.31 -0.24
CA TYR A 26 6.56 -10.31 -1.13
C TYR A 26 6.90 -11.58 -0.34
N ASP A 27 6.39 -12.73 -0.77
CA ASP A 27 6.53 -14.03 -0.07
C ASP A 27 6.20 -13.92 1.43
N ASP A 28 5.03 -13.33 1.72
CA ASP A 28 4.50 -13.07 3.08
C ASP A 28 5.31 -12.09 3.96
N GLN A 29 6.38 -11.49 3.44
CA GLN A 29 7.14 -10.45 4.14
C GLN A 29 6.72 -9.06 3.68
N ILE A 30 6.56 -8.13 4.61
CA ILE A 30 6.35 -6.71 4.28
C ILE A 30 7.65 -6.16 3.73
N ILE A 31 7.59 -5.51 2.57
CA ILE A 31 8.77 -4.91 1.92
C ILE A 31 8.62 -3.41 1.72
N ALA A 32 7.38 -2.90 1.75
CA ALA A 32 7.10 -1.49 1.67
C ALA A 32 5.74 -1.16 2.26
N GLU A 33 5.60 0.08 2.72
CA GLU A 33 4.37 0.66 3.24
C GLU A 33 4.06 1.93 2.47
N ILE A 34 2.80 2.11 2.11
CA ILE A 34 2.32 3.30 1.41
C ILE A 34 1.31 3.99 2.31
N ASN A 35 1.65 5.22 2.71
CA ASN A 35 0.78 6.09 3.49
C ASN A 35 0.30 7.28 2.63
N TYR A 36 -0.82 7.87 3.05
CA TYR A 36 -1.41 9.04 2.39
C TYR A 36 -1.86 10.12 3.37
N GLU A 37 -1.30 10.13 4.58
CA GLU A 37 -1.64 11.11 5.62
C GLU A 37 -1.46 12.56 5.12
N LYS A 38 -0.49 12.79 4.22
CA LYS A 38 -0.23 14.09 3.59
C LYS A 38 -1.15 14.40 2.38
N GLY A 39 -2.17 13.58 2.19
CA GLY A 39 -3.11 13.63 1.07
C GLY A 39 -2.72 12.70 -0.09
N ILE A 40 -3.72 12.36 -0.92
CA ILE A 40 -3.60 11.46 -2.08
C ILE A 40 -2.51 11.91 -3.07
N ASP A 41 -2.29 13.22 -3.21
CA ASP A 41 -1.31 13.77 -4.14
C ASP A 41 0.13 13.72 -3.58
N ASN A 42 0.29 13.54 -2.27
CA ASN A 42 1.57 13.50 -1.57
C ASN A 42 1.81 12.13 -0.91
N MET A 43 1.40 11.05 -1.56
CA MET A 43 1.67 9.70 -1.05
C MET A 43 3.16 9.46 -0.88
N GLU A 44 3.52 8.87 0.25
CA GLU A 44 4.88 8.45 0.54
C GLU A 44 4.95 6.93 0.57
N ILE A 45 6.08 6.41 0.12
CA ILE A 45 6.40 4.98 0.22
C ILE A 45 7.63 4.82 1.11
N GLU A 46 7.49 4.05 2.17
CA GLU A 46 8.60 3.60 2.98
C GLU A 46 8.99 2.19 2.54
N ILE A 47 10.28 1.96 2.31
CA ILE A 47 10.81 0.66 1.88
C ILE A 47 11.47 0.01 3.10
N ILE A 48 10.90 -1.10 3.56
CA ILE A 48 11.27 -1.76 4.83
C ILE A 48 11.66 -3.23 4.59
N PRO A 49 12.74 -3.51 3.84
CA PRO A 49 13.15 -4.87 3.58
C PRO A 49 13.81 -5.48 4.83
N SER A 50 13.28 -6.60 5.31
CA SER A 50 13.90 -7.44 6.35
C SER A 50 15.09 -8.26 5.84
N GLN A 51 15.24 -8.40 4.52
CA GLN A 51 16.26 -9.18 3.84
C GLN A 51 16.46 -8.69 2.39
N GLU A 52 17.43 -9.23 1.67
CA GLU A 52 17.58 -8.97 0.24
C GLU A 52 16.46 -9.65 -0.56
N PHE A 53 15.90 -8.92 -1.52
CA PHE A 53 14.87 -9.42 -2.42
C PHE A 53 15.29 -9.20 -3.88
N ILE A 54 15.04 -10.22 -4.71
CA ILE A 54 15.25 -10.15 -6.15
C ILE A 54 13.95 -10.54 -6.83
N PHE A 55 13.36 -9.58 -7.53
CA PHE A 55 12.13 -9.77 -8.29
C PHE A 55 12.14 -8.88 -9.53
N PRO A 56 11.28 -9.17 -10.54
CA PRO A 56 11.20 -8.35 -11.73
C PRO A 56 10.75 -6.92 -11.41
N LEU A 57 11.48 -5.92 -11.93
CA LEU A 57 11.15 -4.50 -11.76
C LEU A 57 9.70 -4.19 -12.18
N GLN A 58 9.27 -4.75 -13.31
CA GLN A 58 7.91 -4.52 -13.81
C GLN A 58 6.84 -5.04 -12.85
N ASP A 59 7.09 -6.17 -12.18
CA ASP A 59 6.13 -6.74 -11.23
C ASP A 59 6.00 -5.85 -9.99
N PHE A 60 7.12 -5.32 -9.51
CA PHE A 60 7.13 -4.36 -8.41
C PHE A 60 6.35 -3.08 -8.77
N LEU A 61 6.64 -2.48 -9.94
CA LEU A 61 5.92 -1.29 -10.41
C LEU A 61 4.41 -1.55 -10.54
N ASN A 62 4.01 -2.70 -11.07
CA ASN A 62 2.61 -3.08 -11.21
C ASN A 62 1.89 -3.19 -9.85
N VAL A 63 2.59 -3.70 -8.83
CA VAL A 63 2.08 -3.81 -7.46
C VAL A 63 1.93 -2.43 -6.82
N LEU A 64 2.92 -1.55 -6.99
CA LEU A 64 2.85 -0.18 -6.49
C LEU A 64 1.70 0.61 -7.13
N GLU A 65 1.50 0.46 -8.44
CA GLU A 65 0.38 1.13 -9.13
C GLU A 65 -0.98 0.63 -8.62
N LYS A 66 -1.11 -0.67 -8.33
CA LYS A 66 -2.32 -1.24 -7.73
C LYS A 66 -2.52 -0.77 -6.31
N ALA A 67 -1.46 -0.72 -5.50
CA ALA A 67 -1.52 -0.21 -4.14
C ALA A 67 -1.97 1.25 -4.12
N LYS A 68 -1.43 2.10 -5.00
CA LYS A 68 -1.89 3.48 -5.20
C LYS A 68 -3.38 3.56 -5.54
N LYS A 69 -3.88 2.71 -6.43
CA LYS A 69 -5.32 2.66 -6.76
C LYS A 69 -6.18 2.27 -5.56
N LEU A 70 -5.72 1.34 -4.72
CA LEU A 70 -6.39 0.95 -3.49
C LEU A 70 -6.44 2.10 -2.48
N VAL A 71 -5.34 2.83 -2.30
CA VAL A 71 -5.31 4.04 -1.45
C VAL A 71 -6.36 5.05 -1.91
N ILE A 72 -6.39 5.38 -3.21
CA ILE A 72 -7.34 6.34 -3.77
C ILE A 72 -8.79 5.89 -3.55
N GLN A 73 -9.05 4.59 -3.65
CA GLN A 73 -10.36 4.04 -3.39
C GLN A 73 -10.74 4.19 -1.91
N CYS A 74 -9.85 3.83 -0.99
CA CYS A 74 -10.10 3.93 0.45
C CYS A 74 -10.36 5.39 0.87
N ALA A 75 -9.52 6.32 0.41
CA ALA A 75 -9.68 7.74 0.71
C ALA A 75 -11.01 8.32 0.21
N LYS A 76 -11.50 7.88 -0.96
CA LYS A 76 -12.83 8.27 -1.45
C LYS A 76 -13.96 7.72 -0.59
N GLU A 77 -13.81 6.50 -0.07
CA GLU A 77 -14.79 5.88 0.82
C GLU A 77 -14.85 6.60 2.17
N ASP A 78 -13.72 7.05 2.71
CA ASP A 78 -13.67 7.85 3.94
C ASP A 78 -14.35 9.23 3.78
N GLU A 79 -14.05 9.96 2.70
CA GLU A 79 -14.70 11.26 2.41
C GLU A 79 -16.23 11.17 2.25
N LEU A 80 -16.75 10.01 1.83
CA LEU A 80 -18.19 9.77 1.71
C LEU A 80 -18.83 9.53 3.08
N ARG A 81 -18.16 8.81 3.98
CA ARG A 81 -18.66 8.53 5.34
C ARG A 81 -18.71 9.77 6.23
N GLU A 82 -17.81 10.74 6.03
CA GLU A 82 -17.83 12.00 6.78
C GLU A 82 -18.95 12.98 6.36
N LYS A 83 -19.60 12.72 5.21
CA LYS A 83 -20.67 13.58 4.66
C LYS A 83 -22.08 13.06 4.95
N GLU A 84 -22.21 11.89 5.58
CA GLU A 84 -23.48 11.28 6.05
C GLU A 84 -23.72 11.55 7.54
#